data_AF-A0A166GDH1-F1
#
_entry.id   AF-A0A166GDH1-F1
#
_cell.length_a   1.000
_cell.length_b   1.000
_cell.length_c   1.000
_cell.angle_alpha   90.00
_cell.angle_beta   90.00
_cell.angle_gamma   90.00
#
_symmetry.space_group_name_H-M   'P 1'
#
loop_
_entity.id
_entity.type
_entity.pdbx_description
1 polymer ?
#
loop_
_entity_poly.entity_id
_entity_poly.type
_entity_poly.pdbx_seq_one_letter_code
_entity_poly.pdbx_strand_id
1 'polypeptide(L)'
;MKINISQLGLKKKSVDIKNTVKVVNQATKLQILMLKMDKLQLDANSDPLDVMEKSQDATDAMTEFIQRVLKLSESDMDKVADNVTMEELSNFVGYVLARIQGLTEEQWQDTLKENEDEEDPKK
;
A
#
# COMPACT_ATOMS: atom_id res chain seq x y z
N MET A 1 -15.64 -1.03 -7.76
CA MET A 1 -15.10 -0.01 -6.84
C MET A 1 -14.05 0.76 -7.60
N LYS A 2 -14.10 2.10 -7.51
CA LYS A 2 -13.17 2.97 -8.21
C LYS A 2 -12.06 3.39 -7.26
N ILE A 3 -10.82 3.12 -7.63
CA ILE A 3 -9.61 3.49 -6.89
C ILE A 3 -9.00 4.71 -7.55
N ASN A 4 -8.68 5.74 -6.77
CA ASN A 4 -7.93 6.89 -7.26
C ASN A 4 -6.44 6.56 -7.32
N ILE A 5 -5.83 6.70 -8.50
CA ILE A 5 -4.43 6.38 -8.75
C ILE A 5 -3.61 7.60 -9.18
N SER A 6 -4.13 8.83 -8.99
CA SER A 6 -3.42 10.05 -9.39
C SER A 6 -2.09 10.24 -8.65
N GLN A 7 -1.99 9.70 -7.44
CA GLN A 7 -0.77 9.69 -6.62
C GLN A 7 0.34 8.78 -7.15
N LEU A 8 0.07 7.94 -8.15
CA LEU A 8 1.07 7.05 -8.74
C LEU A 8 1.90 7.69 -9.87
N GLY A 9 1.77 9.00 -10.12
CA GLY A 9 2.44 9.67 -11.23
C GLY A 9 1.97 9.23 -12.63
N LEU A 10 0.88 8.45 -12.71
CA LEU A 10 0.34 7.94 -13.97
C LEU A 10 -0.61 8.96 -14.63
N LYS A 11 -0.68 8.93 -15.97
CA LYS A 11 -1.65 9.75 -16.72
C LYS A 11 -3.11 9.41 -16.39
N LYS A 12 -3.38 8.15 -16.03
CA LYS A 12 -4.69 7.69 -15.60
C LYS A 12 -4.92 8.14 -14.16
N LYS A 13 -6.10 8.68 -13.88
CA LYS A 13 -6.46 9.17 -12.53
C LYS A 13 -7.19 8.13 -11.68
N SER A 14 -7.77 7.10 -12.28
CA SER A 14 -8.53 6.09 -11.54
C SER A 14 -8.60 4.76 -12.27
N VAL A 15 -8.78 3.68 -11.51
CA VAL A 15 -9.01 2.33 -12.03
C VAL A 15 -10.23 1.72 -11.36
N ASP A 16 -11.09 1.09 -12.15
CA ASP A 16 -12.19 0.28 -11.62
C ASP A 16 -11.70 -1.13 -11.30
N ILE A 17 -11.78 -1.49 -10.03
CA ILE A 17 -11.48 -2.82 -9.52
C ILE A 17 -12.77 -3.52 -9.07
N LYS A 18 -12.81 -4.84 -9.28
CA LYS A 18 -13.86 -5.70 -8.76
C LYS A 18 -13.33 -6.41 -7.52
N ASN A 19 -14.09 -6.34 -6.44
CA ASN A 19 -13.73 -6.98 -5.17
C ASN A 19 -14.00 -8.49 -5.26
N THR A 20 -13.15 -9.19 -6.01
CA THR A 20 -13.23 -10.64 -6.20
C THR A 20 -12.51 -11.36 -5.07
N VAL A 21 -12.84 -12.63 -4.85
CA VAL A 21 -12.13 -13.51 -3.89
C VAL A 21 -10.62 -13.49 -4.12
N LYS A 22 -10.16 -13.42 -5.38
CA LYS A 22 -8.74 -13.34 -5.72
C LYS A 22 -8.10 -12.05 -5.20
N VAL A 23 -8.76 -10.90 -5.39
CA VAL A 23 -8.27 -9.60 -4.91
C VAL A 23 -8.23 -9.54 -3.39
N VAL A 24 -9.27 -10.03 -2.73
CA VAL A 24 -9.31 -10.12 -1.25
C VAL A 24 -8.19 -11.02 -0.73
N ASN A 25 -7.98 -12.19 -1.32
CA ASN A 25 -6.89 -13.09 -0.93
C ASN A 25 -5.51 -12.45 -1.13
N GLN A 26 -5.31 -11.66 -2.19
CA GLN A 26 -4.06 -10.93 -2.42
C GLN A 26 -3.83 -9.86 -1.35
N ALA A 27 -4.87 -9.10 -1.00
CA ALA A 27 -4.82 -8.10 0.06
C ALA A 27 -4.49 -8.73 1.42
N THR A 28 -5.14 -9.84 1.79
CA THR A 28 -4.87 -10.55 3.04
C THR A 28 -3.43 -11.09 3.09
N LYS A 29 -2.91 -11.62 1.98
CA LYS A 29 -1.51 -12.09 1.93
C LYS A 29 -0.52 -10.96 2.18
N LEU A 30 -0.76 -9.79 1.58
CA LEU A 30 0.09 -8.62 1.77
C LEU A 30 0.04 -8.12 3.21
N GLN A 31 -1.15 -8.04 3.81
CA GLN A 31 -1.31 -7.66 5.22
C GLN A 31 -0.57 -8.61 6.16
N ILE A 32 -0.64 -9.92 5.92
CA ILE A 32 0.12 -10.90 6.71
C ILE A 32 1.62 -10.66 6.57
N LEU A 33 2.11 -10.32 5.37
CA LEU A 33 3.53 -10.02 5.14
C LEU A 33 3.96 -8.75 5.90
N MET A 34 3.16 -7.69 5.84
CA MET A 34 3.41 -6.45 6.59
C MET A 34 3.48 -6.70 8.10
N LEU A 35 2.52 -7.45 8.66
CA LEU A 35 2.54 -7.79 10.10
C LEU A 35 3.76 -8.64 10.49
N LYS A 36 4.23 -9.52 9.59
CA LYS A 36 5.46 -10.30 9.83
C LYS A 36 6.71 -9.41 9.82
N MET A 37 6.75 -8.43 8.93
CA MET A 37 7.79 -7.42 8.85
C MET A 37 7.86 -6.57 10.11
N ASP A 38 6.71 -6.02 10.55
CA ASP A 38 6.63 -5.23 11.78
C ASP A 38 7.15 -6.03 12.97
N LYS A 39 6.74 -7.30 13.08
CA LYS A 39 7.23 -8.20 14.12
C LYS A 39 8.75 -8.41 14.06
N LEU A 40 9.31 -8.56 12.87
CA LEU A 40 10.75 -8.77 12.68
C LEU A 40 11.56 -7.51 13.04
N GLN A 41 11.07 -6.33 12.65
CA GLN A 41 11.70 -5.05 12.95
C GLN A 41 11.66 -4.72 14.45
N LEU A 42 10.62 -5.17 15.17
CA LEU A 42 10.49 -5.00 16.62
C LEU A 42 11.33 -6.00 17.43
N ASP A 43 11.83 -7.08 16.82
CA ASP A 43 12.69 -8.05 17.50
C ASP A 43 14.14 -7.53 17.52
N ALA A 44 14.59 -7.15 18.72
CA ALA A 44 15.93 -6.61 18.96
C ALA A 44 17.07 -7.60 18.66
N ASN A 45 16.78 -8.89 18.45
CA ASN A 45 17.77 -9.92 18.13
C ASN A 45 17.80 -10.27 16.64
N SER A 46 16.99 -9.62 15.80
CA SER A 46 16.98 -9.86 14.36
C SER A 46 18.31 -9.49 13.72
N ASP A 47 18.81 -10.34 12.83
CA ASP A 47 19.98 -10.03 12.01
C ASP A 47 19.64 -8.85 11.07
N PRO A 48 20.44 -7.76 11.06
CA PRO A 48 20.23 -6.65 10.13
C PRO A 48 20.13 -7.08 8.66
N LEU A 49 20.88 -8.11 8.24
CA LEU A 49 20.80 -8.61 6.86
C LEU A 49 19.44 -9.25 6.58
N ASP A 50 18.95 -10.09 7.50
CA ASP A 50 17.62 -10.71 7.40
C ASP A 50 16.51 -9.64 7.35
N VAL A 51 16.64 -8.58 8.14
CA VAL A 51 15.71 -7.44 8.13
C VAL A 51 15.73 -6.74 6.76
N MET A 52 16.92 -6.52 6.18
CA MET A 52 17.05 -5.89 4.86
C MET A 52 16.47 -6.75 3.75
N GLU A 53 16.77 -8.06 3.73
CA GLU A 53 16.22 -9.00 2.75
C GLU A 53 14.69 -9.07 2.83
N LYS A 54 14.15 -9.16 4.05
CA LYS A 54 12.70 -9.20 4.25
C LYS A 54 12.02 -7.89 3.90
N SER A 55 12.71 -6.76 4.09
CA SER A 55 12.22 -5.44 3.67
C SER A 55 12.15 -5.35 2.14
N GLN A 56 13.15 -5.86 1.43
CA GLN A 56 13.10 -5.95 -0.03
C GLN A 56 11.96 -6.86 -0.51
N ASP A 57 11.80 -8.05 0.09
CA ASP A 57 10.68 -8.96 -0.21
C ASP A 57 9.31 -8.27 -0.04
N ALA A 58 9.19 -7.43 0.99
CA ALA A 58 7.97 -6.67 1.26
C ALA A 58 7.72 -5.60 0.19
N THR A 59 8.75 -4.85 -0.20
CA THR A 59 8.67 -3.89 -1.31
C THR A 59 8.23 -4.55 -2.61
N ASP A 60 8.81 -5.70 -2.95
CA ASP A 60 8.46 -6.44 -4.17
C ASP A 60 7.01 -6.92 -4.10
N ALA A 61 6.58 -7.45 -2.96
CA ALA A 61 5.20 -7.89 -2.75
C ALA A 61 4.18 -6.74 -2.83
N MET A 62 4.51 -5.56 -2.30
CA MET A 62 3.68 -4.35 -2.42
C MET A 62 3.53 -3.92 -3.88
N THR A 63 4.65 -3.90 -4.61
CA THR A 63 4.71 -3.53 -6.03
C THR A 63 3.90 -4.51 -6.89
N GLU A 64 4.10 -5.82 -6.69
CA GLU A 64 3.32 -6.87 -7.36
C GLU A 64 1.82 -6.78 -7.05
N PHE A 65 1.48 -6.49 -5.80
CA PHE A 65 0.08 -6.36 -5.39
C PHE A 65 -0.61 -5.22 -6.15
N ILE A 66 0.00 -4.03 -6.16
CA ILE A 66 -0.53 -2.87 -6.88
C ILE A 66 -0.63 -3.17 -8.38
N GLN A 67 0.42 -3.74 -8.98
CA GLN A 67 0.40 -4.11 -10.39
C GLN A 67 -0.78 -5.03 -10.72
N ARG A 68 -0.97 -6.10 -9.93
CA ARG A 68 -2.01 -7.12 -10.19
C ARG A 68 -3.42 -6.60 -9.93
N VAL A 69 -3.63 -5.86 -8.83
CA VAL A 69 -4.95 -5.36 -8.44
C VAL A 69 -5.43 -4.26 -9.39
N LEU A 70 -4.54 -3.33 -9.75
CA LEU A 70 -4.85 -2.23 -10.66
C LEU A 70 -4.68 -2.60 -12.13
N LYS A 71 -4.18 -3.82 -12.42
CA LYS A 71 -3.88 -4.31 -13.77
C LYS A 71 -2.96 -3.35 -14.54
N LEU A 72 -1.94 -2.85 -13.86
CA LEU A 72 -0.92 -1.99 -14.45
C LEU A 72 0.02 -2.83 -15.31
N SER A 73 0.48 -2.25 -16.41
CA SER A 73 1.54 -2.86 -17.22
C SER A 73 2.89 -2.73 -16.53
N GLU A 74 3.89 -3.51 -16.93
CA GLU A 74 5.28 -3.34 -16.46
C GLU A 74 5.76 -1.89 -16.68
N SER A 75 5.50 -1.31 -17.87
CA SER A 75 5.83 0.09 -18.16
C SER A 75 5.10 1.11 -17.28
N ASP A 76 3.91 0.79 -16.77
CA ASP A 76 3.25 1.65 -15.78
C ASP A 76 3.95 1.53 -14.44
N MET A 77 4.36 0.31 -14.03
CA MET A 77 5.11 0.11 -12.78
C MET A 77 6.48 0.78 -12.78
N ASP A 78 7.20 0.78 -13.92
CA ASP A 78 8.45 1.52 -14.04
C ASP A 78 8.23 3.02 -13.78
N LYS A 79 7.16 3.59 -14.34
CA LYS A 79 6.82 5.00 -14.08
C LYS A 79 6.44 5.23 -12.62
N VAL A 80 5.76 4.28 -11.96
CA VAL A 80 5.48 4.41 -10.53
C VAL A 80 6.79 4.46 -9.75
N ALA A 81 7.71 3.52 -10.00
CA ALA A 81 9.00 3.46 -9.32
C ALA A 81 9.86 4.73 -9.55
N ASP A 82 9.77 5.34 -10.72
CA ASP A 82 10.49 6.58 -11.04
C ASP A 82 9.90 7.85 -10.41
N ASN A 83 8.61 7.84 -10.03
CA ASN A 83 7.88 9.05 -9.63
C ASN A 83 7.35 9.04 -8.19
N VAL A 84 7.45 7.91 -7.49
CA VAL A 84 6.84 7.72 -6.17
C VAL A 84 7.89 7.22 -5.19
N THR A 85 7.96 7.84 -4.02
CA THR A 85 8.82 7.39 -2.92
C THR A 85 8.30 6.10 -2.27
N MET A 86 9.14 5.42 -1.49
CA MET A 86 8.69 4.22 -0.75
C MET A 86 7.55 4.53 0.22
N GLU A 87 7.58 5.70 0.85
CA GLU A 87 6.54 6.14 1.78
C GLU A 87 5.20 6.35 1.06
N GLU A 88 5.22 7.08 -0.07
CA GLU A 88 4.01 7.28 -0.88
C GLU A 88 3.46 5.96 -1.44
N LEU A 89 4.33 5.03 -1.83
CA LEU A 89 3.94 3.69 -2.27
C LEU A 89 3.27 2.91 -1.13
N SER A 90 3.85 2.93 0.08
CA SER A 90 3.31 2.27 1.26
C SER A 90 1.94 2.85 1.66
N ASN A 91 1.83 4.18 1.70
CA ASN A 91 0.57 4.89 1.98
C ASN A 91 -0.51 4.53 0.94
N PHE A 92 -0.12 4.47 -0.33
CA PHE A 92 -1.04 4.08 -1.39
C PHE A 92 -1.50 2.63 -1.27
N VAL A 93 -0.60 1.70 -0.94
CA VAL A 93 -0.95 0.31 -0.65
C VAL A 93 -1.96 0.24 0.51
N GLY A 94 -1.73 0.99 1.59
CA GLY A 94 -2.64 1.10 2.72
C GLY A 94 -4.04 1.55 2.29
N TYR A 95 -4.13 2.61 1.49
CA TYR A 95 -5.39 3.05 0.87
C TYR A 95 -6.05 1.93 0.07
N VAL A 96 -5.35 1.25 -0.84
CA VAL A 96 -5.94 0.19 -1.66
C VAL A 96 -6.44 -0.98 -0.80
N LEU A 97 -5.70 -1.36 0.24
CA LEU A 97 -6.10 -2.40 1.19
C LEU A 97 -7.38 -2.01 1.94
N ALA A 98 -7.46 -0.78 2.47
CA ALA A 98 -8.62 -0.26 3.17
C ALA A 98 -9.88 -0.28 2.27
N ARG A 99 -9.73 0.16 1.02
CA ARG A 99 -10.82 0.16 0.02
C ARG A 99 -11.29 -1.26 -0.29
N ILE A 100 -10.37 -2.23 -0.43
CA ILE A 100 -10.69 -3.66 -0.62
C ILE A 100 -11.43 -4.26 0.59
N GLN A 101 -11.10 -3.82 1.80
CA GLN A 101 -11.80 -4.23 3.03
C GLN A 101 -13.20 -3.59 3.18
N GLY A 102 -13.55 -2.65 2.31
CA GLY A 102 -14.89 -2.07 2.23
C GLY A 102 -14.98 -0.64 2.75
N LEU A 103 -13.88 -0.01 3.15
CA LEU A 103 -13.90 1.40 3.51
C LEU A 103 -14.26 2.24 2.28
N THR A 104 -15.15 3.21 2.45
CA THR A 104 -15.50 4.17 1.41
C THR A 104 -14.37 5.18 1.20
N GLU A 105 -14.46 5.97 0.12
CA GLU A 105 -13.49 7.05 -0.09
C GLU A 105 -13.59 8.09 1.03
N GLU A 106 -14.83 8.41 1.40
CA GLU A 106 -15.15 9.35 2.47
C GLU A 106 -14.59 8.89 3.82
N GLN A 107 -14.82 7.63 4.18
CA GLN A 107 -14.27 7.05 5.41
C GLN A 107 -12.73 7.08 5.43
N TRP A 108 -12.08 6.83 4.29
CA TRP A 108 -10.63 6.96 4.20
C TRP A 108 -10.16 8.41 4.38
N GLN A 109 -10.83 9.38 3.76
CA GLN A 109 -10.49 10.80 3.95
C GLN A 109 -10.70 11.25 5.39
N ASP A 110 -11.71 10.73 6.08
CA ASP A 110 -11.92 11.02 7.50
C ASP A 110 -10.81 10.42 8.36
N THR A 111 -10.35 9.19 8.07
CA THR A 111 -9.18 8.64 8.78
C THR A 111 -7.90 9.45 8.56
N LEU A 112 -7.72 10.07 7.40
CA LEU A 112 -6.56 10.94 7.17
C LEU A 112 -6.64 12.22 8.00
N LYS A 113 -7.83 12.85 8.07
CA LYS A 113 -8.05 14.07 8.87
C LYS A 113 -7.89 13.82 10.36
N GLU A 114 -8.43 12.72 10.87
CA GLU A 114 -8.29 12.36 12.28
C GLU A 114 -6.82 12.17 12.68
N ASN A 115 -6.00 11.58 11.80
CA ASN A 115 -4.55 11.45 12.04
C ASN A 115 -3.81 12.79 11.95
N GLU A 116 -4.20 13.69 11.03
CA GLU A 116 -3.63 15.06 10.96
C GLU A 116 -4.00 15.90 12.20
N ASP A 117 -5.21 15.75 12.73
CA ASP A 117 -5.67 16.43 13.94
C ASP A 117 -5.02 15.87 15.23
N GLU A 118 -4.60 14.59 15.25
CA GLU A 118 -3.88 13.98 16.37
C GLU A 118 -2.37 14.30 16.35
N GLU A 119 -1.76 14.57 15.19
CA GLU A 119 -0.35 14.98 15.07
C GLU A 119 -0.08 16.48 15.32
N ASP A 120 -1.10 17.30 15.62
CA ASP A 120 -0.93 18.72 16.02
C ASP A 120 -1.04 18.90 17.55
N PRO A 121 0.04 18.73 18.34
CA PRO A 121 0.05 19.04 19.77
C PRO A 121 0.24 20.55 19.96
N LYS A 122 -0.70 21.37 19.48
CA LYS A 122 -0.76 22.79 19.84
C LYS A 122 -2.19 23.25 20.14
N LYS A 123 -2.60 22.94 21.37
CA LYS A 123 -3.30 23.91 22.23
C LYS A 123 -2.65 23.95 23.61
#